data_AF-A0A832UH86-F1
#
_entry.id   AF-A0A832UH86-F1
#
_cell.length_a   1.000
_cell.length_b   1.000
_cell.length_c   1.000
_cell.angle_alpha   90.00
_cell.angle_beta   90.00
_cell.angle_gamma   90.00
#
_symmetry.space_group_name_H-M   'P 1'
#
loop_
_entity.id
_entity.type
_entity.pdbx_description
1 polymer ?
#
loop_
_entity_poly.entity_id
_entity_poly.type
_entity_poly.pdbx_seq_one_letter_code
_entity_poly.pdbx_strand_id
1 'polypeptide(L)'
;MSIVRDQKVTDVHYEIQEWNTNYPQWMVLVHLTYDDLSEFPDLEKAMNGVDTNPHAWQNNHRVAAWFDGNESDFLRFHDALCKNKTPAECFPYTPIYEYHGQYYTISYNEIGYHNLPGCERGNYNCTPL
;
A
#
# COMPACT_ATOMS: atom_id res chain seq x y z
N MET A 1 -32.09 -11.36 -5.73
CA MET A 1 -31.25 -12.58 -5.60
C MET A 1 -29.82 -12.10 -5.71
N SER A 2 -29.16 -11.89 -4.58
CA SER A 2 -27.82 -11.27 -4.52
C SER A 2 -26.80 -12.23 -5.09
N ILE A 3 -26.11 -11.80 -6.15
CA ILE A 3 -24.94 -12.50 -6.67
C ILE A 3 -23.83 -12.24 -5.64
N VAL A 4 -23.57 -13.25 -4.81
CA VAL A 4 -22.35 -13.35 -4.01
C VAL A 4 -21.19 -13.30 -5.01
N ARG A 5 -20.52 -12.14 -5.11
CA ARG A 5 -19.26 -12.04 -5.83
C ARG A 5 -18.16 -12.62 -4.94
N ASP A 6 -18.15 -13.94 -4.85
CA ASP A 6 -17.05 -14.74 -4.31
C ASP A 6 -15.90 -14.78 -5.33
N GLN A 7 -15.34 -13.60 -5.65
CA GLN A 7 -14.10 -13.51 -6.41
C GLN A 7 -12.97 -13.21 -5.41
N LYS A 8 -12.58 -14.25 -4.66
CA LYS A 8 -11.38 -14.27 -3.84
C LYS A 8 -10.14 -14.41 -4.73
N VAL A 9 -9.86 -13.38 -5.51
CA VAL A 9 -8.49 -13.13 -6.00
C VAL A 9 -8.17 -11.73 -5.49
N THR A 10 -7.71 -11.67 -4.25
CA THR A 10 -7.54 -10.43 -3.48
C THR A 10 -6.12 -10.27 -2.95
N ASP A 11 -5.22 -11.23 -3.16
CA ASP A 11 -3.84 -11.13 -2.71
C ASP A 11 -3.05 -10.29 -3.72
N VAL A 12 -2.56 -9.16 -3.25
CA VAL A 12 -1.86 -8.14 -4.03
C VAL A 12 -0.47 -7.93 -3.44
N HIS A 13 0.49 -7.69 -4.33
CA HIS A 13 1.83 -7.30 -3.93
C HIS A 13 1.92 -5.79 -3.73
N TYR A 14 2.17 -5.37 -2.50
CA TYR A 14 2.32 -3.98 -2.11
C TYR A 14 3.78 -3.60 -1.95
N GLU A 15 4.10 -2.37 -2.33
CA GLU A 15 5.37 -1.74 -2.08
C GLU A 15 5.24 -0.63 -1.04
N ILE A 16 6.09 -0.70 -0.02
CA ILE A 16 6.27 0.34 0.98
C ILE A 16 7.54 1.11 0.58
N GLN A 17 7.38 2.38 0.25
CA GLN A 17 8.50 3.28 0.01
C GLN A 17 8.68 4.19 1.23
N GLU A 18 9.88 4.22 1.79
CA GLU A 18 10.26 5.19 2.82
C GLU A 18 10.71 6.49 2.16
N TRP A 19 10.27 7.61 2.72
CA TRP A 19 10.59 8.96 2.30
C TRP A 19 11.42 9.67 3.36
N ASN A 20 12.32 10.56 2.91
CA ASN A 20 12.88 11.56 3.81
C ASN A 20 11.85 12.68 4.09
N THR A 21 12.19 13.61 4.98
CA THR A 21 11.30 14.74 5.35
C THR A 21 11.01 15.72 4.21
N ASN A 22 11.62 15.55 3.02
CA ASN A 22 11.45 16.40 1.84
C ASN A 22 10.53 15.73 0.80
N TYR A 23 9.45 15.08 1.25
CA TYR A 23 8.42 14.56 0.36
C TYR A 23 7.63 15.71 -0.31
N PRO A 24 7.02 15.48 -1.49
CA PRO A 24 6.28 16.52 -2.19
C PRO A 24 5.13 17.12 -1.37
N GLN A 25 5.06 18.45 -1.30
CA GLN A 25 4.05 19.16 -0.48
C GLN A 25 2.59 18.97 -0.91
N TRP A 26 2.35 18.41 -2.11
CA TRP A 26 1.02 18.07 -2.58
C TRP A 26 0.53 16.73 -2.02
N MET A 27 1.40 15.93 -1.41
CA MET A 27 1.01 14.73 -0.67
C MET A 27 0.39 15.13 0.67
N VAL A 28 -0.58 14.36 1.12
CA VAL A 28 -1.22 14.60 2.43
C VAL A 28 -0.65 13.67 3.47
N LEU A 29 -0.20 14.29 4.55
CA LEU A 29 0.32 13.61 5.71
C LEU A 29 -0.81 12.95 6.50
N VAL A 30 -0.71 11.65 6.71
CA VAL A 30 -1.59 10.85 7.55
C VAL A 30 -0.75 10.30 8.69
N HIS A 31 -1.06 10.70 9.92
CA HIS A 31 -0.43 10.15 11.11
C HIS A 31 -1.09 8.81 11.45
N LEU A 32 -0.30 7.75 11.47
CA LEU A 32 -0.72 6.40 11.85
C LEU A 32 -0.24 6.09 13.26
N THR A 33 -1.12 5.51 14.05
CA THR A 33 -0.81 4.90 15.34
C THR A 33 -0.79 3.39 15.24
N TYR A 34 -0.33 2.72 16.30
CA TYR A 34 -0.45 1.26 16.41
C TYR A 34 -1.91 0.78 16.28
N ASP A 35 -2.84 1.50 16.92
CA ASP A 35 -4.26 1.13 16.93
C ASP A 35 -4.86 1.21 15.51
N ASP A 36 -4.44 2.17 14.69
CA ASP A 36 -4.88 2.32 13.29
C ASP A 36 -4.48 1.13 12.41
N LEU A 37 -3.39 0.44 12.76
CA LEU A 37 -2.86 -0.71 12.03
C LEU A 37 -3.34 -2.05 12.58
N SER A 38 -3.91 -2.08 13.80
CA SER A 38 -4.28 -3.32 14.50
C SER A 38 -5.34 -4.17 13.78
N GLU A 39 -6.19 -3.54 12.95
CA GLU A 39 -7.17 -4.24 12.11
C GLU A 39 -6.57 -4.77 10.79
N PHE A 40 -5.31 -4.44 10.49
CA PHE A 40 -4.61 -4.73 9.23
C PHE A 40 -3.24 -5.38 9.49
N PRO A 41 -3.21 -6.61 10.02
CA PRO A 41 -2.00 -7.23 10.57
C PRO A 41 -0.86 -7.42 9.55
N ASP A 42 -1.18 -7.64 8.26
CA ASP A 42 -0.15 -7.76 7.22
C ASP A 42 0.52 -6.41 6.93
N LEU A 43 -0.26 -5.32 6.92
CA LEU A 43 0.27 -3.97 6.78
C LEU A 43 1.05 -3.56 8.03
N GLU A 44 0.52 -3.84 9.22
CA GLU A 44 1.21 -3.62 10.49
C GLU A 44 2.57 -4.32 10.51
N LYS A 45 2.60 -5.60 10.13
CA LYS A 45 3.83 -6.39 10.06
C LYS A 45 4.79 -5.84 9.01
N ALA A 46 4.30 -5.39 7.86
CA ALA A 46 5.15 -4.85 6.80
C ALA A 46 5.76 -3.49 7.18
N MET A 47 4.98 -2.62 7.82
CA MET A 47 5.45 -1.33 8.33
C MET A 47 6.43 -1.47 9.49
N ASN A 48 6.22 -2.44 10.39
CA ASN A 48 7.16 -2.77 11.47
C ASN A 48 8.38 -3.58 10.98
N GLY A 49 8.20 -4.37 9.92
CA GLY A 49 9.18 -5.27 9.33
C GLY A 49 9.96 -4.64 8.17
N VAL A 50 9.95 -3.31 8.05
CA VAL A 50 10.76 -2.57 7.08
C VAL A 50 12.18 -3.14 7.06
N ASP A 51 12.66 -3.47 5.87
CA ASP A 51 13.87 -4.26 5.66
C ASP A 51 15.06 -3.55 6.33
N THR A 52 15.86 -4.36 7.03
CA THR A 52 17.15 -3.93 7.57
C THR A 52 18.17 -3.57 6.50
N ASN A 53 17.96 -4.00 5.25
CA ASN A 53 18.77 -3.67 4.08
C ASN A 53 17.89 -3.16 2.92
N PRO A 54 17.27 -1.98 3.09
CA PRO A 54 16.34 -1.42 2.10
C PRO A 54 17.08 -1.03 0.81
N HIS A 55 16.33 -0.81 -0.26
CA HIS A 55 16.90 -0.39 -1.53
C HIS A 55 17.64 0.95 -1.40
N ALA A 56 18.54 1.23 -2.35
CA ALA A 56 19.26 2.50 -2.38
C ALA A 56 18.28 3.68 -2.53
N TRP A 57 18.60 4.79 -1.86
CA TRP A 57 17.86 6.04 -2.00
C TRP A 57 17.89 6.56 -3.44
N GLN A 58 16.72 6.93 -3.95
CA GLN A 58 16.53 7.58 -5.24
C GLN A 58 15.53 8.72 -5.06
N ASN A 59 15.89 9.95 -5.45
CA ASN A 59 14.97 11.10 -5.43
C ASN A 59 14.15 11.21 -4.13
N ASN A 60 14.82 11.23 -2.98
CA ASN A 60 14.22 11.38 -1.64
C ASN A 60 13.37 10.21 -1.12
N HIS A 61 13.29 9.08 -1.82
CA HIS A 61 12.61 7.87 -1.36
C HIS A 61 13.45 6.62 -1.61
N ARG A 62 13.06 5.50 -0.99
CA ARG A 62 13.60 4.16 -1.28
C ARG A 62 12.52 3.11 -1.03
N VAL A 63 12.62 1.98 -1.72
CA VAL A 63 11.83 0.80 -1.37
C VAL A 63 12.33 0.26 -0.04
N ALA A 64 11.42 0.20 0.93
CA ALA A 64 11.69 -0.16 2.32
C ALA A 64 11.20 -1.57 2.64
N ALA A 65 10.09 -2.00 2.03
CA ALA A 65 9.58 -3.36 2.14
C ALA A 65 8.62 -3.69 0.98
N TRP A 66 8.40 -4.98 0.80
CA TRP A 66 7.29 -5.51 0.03
C TRP A 66 6.47 -6.46 0.91
N PHE A 67 5.17 -6.55 0.67
CA PHE A 67 4.33 -7.55 1.31
C PHE A 67 3.19 -7.97 0.40
N ASP A 68 2.77 -9.22 0.54
CA ASP A 68 1.53 -9.70 -0.04
C ASP A 68 0.41 -9.45 0.96
N GLY A 69 -0.67 -8.81 0.51
CA GLY A 69 -1.79 -8.45 1.37
C GLY A 69 -3.12 -8.45 0.63
N ASN A 70 -4.22 -8.42 1.38
CA ASN A 70 -5.55 -8.42 0.80
C ASN A 70 -5.97 -7.02 0.32
N GLU A 71 -6.35 -6.88 -0.96
CA GLU A 71 -6.78 -5.60 -1.54
C GLU A 71 -8.03 -5.04 -0.87
N SER A 72 -8.99 -5.89 -0.52
CA SER A 72 -10.21 -5.44 0.16
C SER A 72 -9.89 -4.91 1.56
N ASP A 73 -8.93 -5.51 2.26
CA ASP A 73 -8.49 -4.99 3.56
C ASP A 73 -7.71 -3.68 3.42
N PHE A 74 -6.87 -3.55 2.39
CA PHE A 74 -6.18 -2.28 2.12
C PHE A 74 -7.14 -1.14 1.74
N LEU A 75 -8.18 -1.42 0.95
CA LEU A 75 -9.23 -0.45 0.65
C LEU A 75 -10.03 -0.09 1.91
N ARG A 76 -10.34 -1.06 2.76
CA ARG A 76 -10.97 -0.79 4.06
C ARG A 76 -10.09 0.07 4.97
N PHE A 77 -8.77 -0.12 4.95
CA PHE A 77 -7.82 0.73 5.66
C PHE A 77 -7.91 2.16 5.15
N HIS A 78 -7.85 2.37 3.84
CA HIS A 78 -8.05 3.68 3.23
C HIS A 78 -9.40 4.32 3.64
N ASP A 79 -10.49 3.58 3.57
CA ASP A 79 -11.82 4.05 3.98
C ASP A 79 -11.88 4.41 5.47
N ALA A 80 -11.21 3.65 6.33
CA ALA A 80 -11.13 3.91 7.76
C ALA A 80 -10.40 5.22 8.06
N LEU A 81 -9.31 5.51 7.35
CA LEU A 81 -8.57 6.78 7.47
C LEU A 81 -9.38 7.99 6.99
N CYS A 82 -10.37 7.74 6.14
CA CYS A 82 -11.29 8.74 5.61
C CYS A 82 -12.55 8.93 6.46
N LYS A 83 -12.72 8.14 7.52
CA LYS A 83 -13.88 8.25 8.41
C LYS A 83 -13.95 9.66 9.02
N ASN A 84 -15.05 10.35 8.77
CA ASN A 84 -15.30 11.74 9.17
C ASN A 84 -14.47 12.82 8.45
N LYS A 85 -13.79 12.48 7.34
CA LYS A 85 -13.09 13.45 6.49
C LYS A 85 -13.93 13.76 5.25
N THR A 86 -13.80 14.97 4.71
CA THR A 86 -14.39 15.31 3.41
C THR A 86 -13.66 14.57 2.29
N PRO A 87 -14.29 14.37 1.11
CA PRO A 87 -13.60 13.77 -0.03
C PRO A 87 -12.30 14.51 -0.43
N ALA A 88 -12.24 15.83 -0.25
CA ALA A 88 -11.02 16.61 -0.51
C ALA A 88 -9.89 16.32 0.49
N GLU A 89 -10.23 15.95 1.72
CA GLU A 89 -9.28 15.56 2.78
C GLU A 89 -8.92 14.06 2.73
N CYS A 90 -9.78 13.25 2.13
CA CYS A 90 -9.65 11.80 2.00
C CYS A 90 -8.97 11.36 0.69
N PHE A 91 -9.20 12.07 -0.42
CA PHE A 91 -8.62 11.78 -1.74
C PHE A 91 -7.56 12.80 -2.20
N PRO A 92 -6.48 13.05 -1.44
CA PRO A 92 -5.30 13.63 -2.02
C PRO A 92 -4.59 12.57 -2.87
N TYR A 93 -4.10 12.99 -4.03
CA TYR A 93 -3.57 12.15 -5.11
C TYR A 93 -2.51 11.11 -4.69
N THR A 94 -1.91 11.21 -3.51
CA THR A 94 -1.11 10.15 -2.84
C THR A 94 -0.99 10.48 -1.34
N PRO A 95 -1.45 9.64 -0.40
CA PRO A 95 -1.19 9.84 1.02
C PRO A 95 0.26 9.49 1.37
N ILE A 96 0.84 10.23 2.30
CA ILE A 96 2.09 9.86 2.98
C ILE A 96 1.79 9.53 4.44
N TYR A 97 2.14 8.34 4.85
CA TYR A 97 1.88 7.79 6.16
C TYR A 97 3.07 8.06 7.08
N GLU A 98 2.86 8.81 8.15
CA GLU A 98 3.84 8.91 9.23
C GLU A 98 3.55 7.86 10.29
N TYR A 99 4.52 7.01 10.57
CA TYR A 99 4.45 5.97 11.58
C TYR A 99 5.76 5.96 12.37
N HIS A 100 5.68 6.23 13.67
CA HIS A 100 6.83 6.30 14.59
C HIS A 100 7.96 7.24 14.12
N GLY A 101 7.62 8.40 13.55
CA GLY A 101 8.56 9.40 13.07
C GLY A 101 9.19 9.10 11.70
N GLN A 102 8.76 8.03 11.03
CA GLN A 102 9.17 7.67 9.67
C GLN A 102 8.01 7.86 8.69
N TYR A 103 8.34 8.20 7.44
CA TYR A 103 7.35 8.59 6.42
C TYR A 103 7.33 7.57 5.30
N TYR A 104 6.14 7.11 4.92
CA TYR A 104 5.97 6.03 3.98
C TYR A 104 4.88 6.32 2.95
N THR A 105 5.05 5.83 1.73
CA THR A 105 3.94 5.65 0.79
C THR A 105 3.74 4.16 0.57
N ILE A 106 2.49 3.76 0.40
CA ILE A 106 2.12 2.38 0.10
C ILE A 106 1.45 2.41 -1.27
N SER A 107 2.02 1.68 -2.22
CA SER A 107 1.49 1.61 -3.58
C SER A 107 1.35 0.17 -4.03
N TYR A 108 0.35 -0.07 -4.86
CA TYR A 108 0.24 -1.32 -5.60
C TYR A 108 1.47 -1.49 -6.49
N ASN A 109 2.13 -2.64 -6.37
CA ASN A 109 3.22 -2.97 -7.27
C ASN A 109 2.70 -3.88 -8.40
N GLU A 110 2.27 -3.27 -9.52
CA GLU A 110 1.90 -4.02 -10.75
C GLU A 110 3.06 -4.88 -11.26
N ILE A 111 4.28 -4.63 -10.81
CA ILE A 111 5.48 -5.35 -11.22
C ILE A 111 5.46 -6.82 -10.72
N GLY A 112 4.63 -7.17 -9.74
CA GLY A 112 4.51 -8.53 -9.21
C GLY A 112 3.81 -9.54 -10.13
N TYR A 113 2.91 -9.09 -11.02
CA TYR A 113 2.23 -9.99 -11.97
C TYR A 113 3.12 -10.42 -13.15
N HIS A 114 4.29 -9.80 -13.32
CA HIS A 114 5.20 -10.09 -14.44
C HIS A 114 6.10 -11.32 -14.23
N ASN A 115 6.00 -12.00 -13.08
CA ASN A 115 6.79 -13.20 -12.78
C ASN A 115 5.96 -14.47 -12.57
N LEU A 116 4.64 -14.43 -12.79
CA LEU A 116 3.86 -15.65 -12.95
C LEU A 116 4.17 -16.25 -14.34
N PRO A 117 4.44 -17.57 -14.45
CA PRO A 117 4.63 -18.20 -15.75
C PRO A 117 3.39 -17.95 -16.64
N GLY A 118 3.54 -17.11 -17.66
CA GLY A 118 2.47 -16.79 -18.62
C GLY A 118 1.97 -15.33 -18.64
N CYS A 119 2.50 -14.44 -17.80
CA CYS A 119 2.08 -13.03 -17.77
C CYS A 119 3.21 -12.08 -18.22
N GLU A 120 3.24 -11.73 -19.51
CA GLU A 120 4.17 -10.72 -20.03
C GLU A 120 3.67 -9.28 -19.81
N ARG A 121 4.62 -8.35 -19.75
CA ARG A 121 4.42 -6.92 -19.49
C ARG A 121 3.41 -6.30 -20.48
N GLY A 122 2.29 -5.78 -19.97
CA GLY A 122 1.27 -5.07 -20.75
C GLY A 122 0.01 -5.87 -21.11
N ASN A 123 -0.18 -7.06 -20.53
CA ASN A 123 -1.35 -7.89 -20.78
C ASN A 123 -2.20 -8.05 -19.49
N TYR A 124 -3.32 -7.32 -19.39
CA TYR A 124 -4.21 -7.31 -18.21
C TYR A 124 -5.12 -8.54 -18.10
N ASN A 125 -5.07 -9.47 -19.07
CA ASN A 125 -5.87 -10.69 -19.08
C ASN A 125 -5.03 -11.89 -18.63
N CYS A 126 -4.62 -11.90 -17.36
CA CYS A 126 -4.02 -13.09 -16.76
C CYS A 126 -5.12 -13.92 -16.10
N THR A 127 -5.33 -15.15 -16.60
CA THR A 127 -6.18 -16.15 -15.94
C THR A 127 -5.25 -17.08 -15.16
N PRO A 128 -5.39 -17.22 -13.83
CA PRO A 128 -4.58 -18.19 -13.08
C PRO A 128 -4.90 -19.61 -13.57
N LEU A 129 -3.85 -20.43 -13.75
CA LEU A 129 -3.97 -21.88 -14.03
C LEU A 129 -4.46 -22.63 -12.78
#